data_AF-A0A071MEL7-F1
#
_entry.id   AF-A0A071MEL7-F1
#
_cell.length_a   1.000
_cell.length_b   1.000
_cell.length_c   1.000
_cell.angle_alpha   90.00
_cell.angle_beta   90.00
_cell.angle_gamma   90.00
#
_symmetry.space_group_name_H-M   'P 1'
#
loop_
_entity.id
_entity.type
_entity.pdbx_description
1 polymer ?
#
loop_
_entity_poly.entity_id
_entity_poly.type
_entity_poly.pdbx_seq_one_letter_code
_entity_poly.pdbx_strand_id
1 'polypeptide(L)'
;MPNPRTTVKTTAVPESHKAVELKSVTFSELWNNYAHGNPYDDPNGQYKNQCAIRMSVTLHKVGIAMKSFSQKRVRPMPGKPTIGRLLIDGKPTATRAYEFAEWLKLRPVAGVLPPENITGPDWARKVAGRTGIVFFDGYWLQDGDSPDNLSGGHIDLWNGRRLTGFASGIRISWNIVIAGFWSDFRHSKTILFFPVK
;
A
#
# COMPACT_ATOMS: atom_id res chain seq x y z
N MET A 1 5.50 -6.30 13.06
CA MET A 1 6.02 -7.57 12.52
C MET A 1 5.15 -8.66 13.10
N PRO A 2 4.77 -9.67 12.30
CA PRO A 2 3.89 -10.74 12.74
C PRO A 2 4.66 -11.79 13.58
N ASN A 3 5.98 -11.71 13.58
CA ASN A 3 6.87 -12.62 14.29
C ASN A 3 7.01 -12.22 15.77
N PRO A 4 6.87 -13.18 16.70
CA PRO A 4 7.14 -12.94 18.11
C PRO A 4 8.62 -12.61 18.33
N ARG A 5 8.93 -12.00 19.47
CA ARG A 5 10.31 -11.71 19.85
C ARG A 5 11.07 -13.01 20.10
N THR A 6 12.11 -13.27 19.32
CA THR A 6 13.05 -14.37 19.58
C THR A 6 14.20 -13.86 20.46
N THR A 7 14.35 -14.44 21.65
CA THR A 7 15.50 -14.17 22.51
C THR A 7 16.56 -15.24 22.27
N VAL A 8 17.75 -14.82 21.84
CA VAL A 8 18.89 -15.71 21.62
C VAL A 8 19.90 -15.50 22.75
N LYS A 9 20.34 -16.59 23.40
CA LYS A 9 21.43 -16.56 24.40
C LYS A 9 22.75 -16.84 23.70
N THR A 10 23.80 -16.11 24.09
CA THR A 10 25.16 -16.38 23.62
C THR A 10 25.73 -17.65 24.26
N THR A 11 26.65 -18.31 23.57
CA THR A 11 27.34 -19.52 24.04
C THR A 11 28.82 -19.47 23.62
N ALA A 12 29.68 -20.18 24.35
CA ALA A 12 31.11 -20.30 24.06
C ALA A 12 31.42 -21.33 22.96
N VAL A 13 30.41 -22.08 22.49
CA VAL A 13 30.58 -23.09 21.42
C VAL A 13 30.86 -22.40 20.08
N PRO A 14 32.03 -22.63 19.46
CA PRO A 14 32.34 -22.11 18.14
C PRO A 14 31.30 -22.56 17.10
N GLU A 15 30.99 -21.68 16.15
CA GLU A 15 30.05 -21.96 15.03
C GLU A 15 28.61 -22.32 15.45
N SER A 16 28.23 -22.04 16.70
CA SER A 16 26.86 -22.21 17.15
C SER A 16 25.90 -21.27 16.41
N HIS A 17 24.78 -21.81 15.95
CA HIS A 17 23.74 -21.05 15.26
C HIS A 17 22.36 -21.39 15.84
N LYS A 18 21.46 -20.41 15.84
CA LYS A 18 20.04 -20.59 16.14
C LYS A 18 19.23 -20.24 14.92
N ALA A 19 18.56 -21.24 14.33
CA ALA A 19 17.58 -21.00 13.29
C ALA A 19 16.41 -20.17 13.87
N VAL A 20 16.05 -19.10 13.17
CA VAL A 20 14.90 -18.25 13.48
C VAL A 20 14.00 -18.23 12.26
N GLU A 21 12.83 -18.84 12.38
CA GLU A 21 11.82 -18.81 11.33
C GLU A 21 11.08 -17.47 11.35
N LEU A 22 11.00 -16.83 10.19
CA LEU A 22 10.27 -15.57 10.01
C LEU A 22 9.04 -15.85 9.15
N LYS A 23 7.86 -15.64 9.72
CA LYS A 23 6.61 -15.57 8.98
C LYS A 23 6.67 -14.36 8.03
N SER A 24 6.60 -14.64 6.73
CA SER A 24 6.30 -13.67 5.68
C SER A 24 4.80 -13.63 5.43
N VAL A 25 4.28 -12.45 5.10
CA VAL A 25 2.88 -12.35 4.66
C VAL A 25 2.73 -12.96 3.27
N THR A 26 1.61 -13.62 3.03
CA THR A 26 1.22 -14.09 1.69
C THR A 26 0.17 -13.18 1.05
N PHE A 27 0.05 -13.24 -0.26
CA PHE A 27 -1.01 -12.50 -0.96
C PHE A 27 -2.40 -12.95 -0.51
N SER A 28 -2.61 -14.25 -0.33
CA SER A 28 -3.90 -14.79 0.13
C SER A 28 -4.27 -14.25 1.51
N GLU A 29 -3.32 -14.12 2.43
CA GLU A 29 -3.58 -13.52 3.75
C GLU A 29 -4.02 -12.06 3.62
N LEU A 30 -3.34 -11.26 2.78
CA LEU A 30 -3.71 -9.87 2.54
C LEU A 30 -5.10 -9.77 1.89
N TRP A 31 -5.36 -10.58 0.86
CA TRP A 31 -6.61 -10.56 0.10
C TRP A 31 -7.81 -10.94 0.97
N ASN A 32 -7.69 -12.03 1.74
CA ASN A 32 -8.77 -12.54 2.59
C ASN A 32 -9.06 -11.63 3.79
N ASN A 33 -8.08 -10.83 4.22
CA ASN A 33 -8.21 -9.90 5.34
C ASN A 33 -8.42 -8.44 4.89
N TYR A 34 -8.64 -8.19 3.60
CA TYR A 34 -8.76 -6.83 3.10
C TYR A 34 -9.82 -6.04 3.86
N ALA A 35 -9.50 -4.81 4.24
CA ALA A 35 -10.42 -3.94 4.96
C ALA A 35 -11.44 -3.34 3.98
N HIS A 36 -12.73 -3.64 4.17
CA HIS A 36 -13.83 -3.10 3.38
C HIS A 36 -14.43 -1.85 4.03
N GLY A 37 -15.19 -1.08 3.24
CA GLY A 37 -15.82 0.16 3.72
C GLY A 37 -14.80 1.27 4.00
N ASN A 38 -15.11 2.15 4.94
CA ASN A 38 -14.24 3.22 5.42
C ASN A 38 -13.81 2.88 6.85
N PRO A 39 -12.61 2.30 7.05
CA PRO A 39 -12.17 1.84 8.37
C PRO A 39 -11.94 2.97 9.37
N TYR A 40 -11.79 4.20 8.91
CA TYR A 40 -11.70 5.38 9.75
C TYR A 40 -13.00 6.18 9.61
N ASP A 41 -13.64 6.49 10.74
CA ASP A 41 -14.70 7.48 10.75
C ASP A 41 -14.05 8.86 10.58
N ASP A 42 -14.44 9.58 9.53
CA ASP A 42 -13.81 10.82 9.08
C ASP A 42 -14.71 12.02 9.38
N PRO A 43 -14.82 12.45 10.65
CA PRO A 43 -15.82 13.43 11.09
C PRO A 43 -15.65 14.79 10.42
N ASN A 44 -14.45 15.08 9.91
CA ASN A 44 -14.10 16.37 9.30
C ASN A 44 -13.98 16.27 7.77
N GLY A 45 -14.24 15.11 7.16
CA GLY A 45 -14.16 14.91 5.72
C GLY A 45 -12.76 15.07 5.11
N GLN A 46 -11.70 14.94 5.91
CA GLN A 46 -10.30 15.12 5.46
C GLN A 46 -9.72 13.89 4.76
N TYR A 47 -10.36 12.73 4.93
CA TYR A 47 -9.94 11.43 4.45
C TYR A 47 -11.03 10.77 3.60
N LYS A 48 -11.64 11.52 2.68
CA LYS A 48 -12.65 10.99 1.74
C LYS A 48 -12.15 9.75 0.98
N ASN A 49 -10.87 9.74 0.60
CA ASN A 49 -10.21 8.61 -0.06
C ASN A 49 -9.40 7.78 0.94
N GLN A 50 -9.97 6.66 1.40
CA GLN A 50 -9.37 5.79 2.43
C GLN A 50 -8.58 4.60 1.88
N CYS A 51 -8.05 4.65 0.65
CA CYS A 51 -7.31 3.52 0.06
C CYS A 51 -6.09 3.11 0.89
N ALA A 52 -5.26 4.08 1.29
CA ALA A 52 -4.10 3.84 2.16
C ALA A 52 -4.50 3.35 3.56
N ILE A 53 -5.61 3.88 4.10
CA ILE A 53 -6.16 3.45 5.40
C ILE A 53 -6.63 1.99 5.32
N ARG A 54 -7.36 1.62 4.26
CA ARG A 54 -7.78 0.22 4.01
C ARG A 54 -6.58 -0.72 3.92
N MET A 55 -5.53 -0.32 3.20
CA MET A 55 -4.29 -1.09 3.12
C MET A 55 -3.58 -1.20 4.48
N SER A 56 -3.52 -0.12 5.26
CA SER A 56 -2.97 -0.14 6.62
C SER A 56 -3.73 -1.06 7.56
N VAL A 57 -5.06 -1.00 7.58
CA VAL A 57 -5.88 -1.88 8.42
C VAL A 57 -5.77 -3.34 7.96
N THR A 58 -5.68 -3.59 6.66
CA THR A 58 -5.39 -4.93 6.10
C THR A 58 -4.07 -5.47 6.64
N LEU A 59 -3.01 -4.65 6.62
CA LEU A 59 -1.72 -4.98 7.22
C LEU A 59 -1.83 -5.24 8.73
N HIS A 60 -2.60 -4.44 9.46
CA HIS A 60 -2.81 -4.63 10.89
C HIS A 60 -3.49 -5.96 11.22
N LYS A 61 -4.48 -6.38 10.42
CA LYS A 61 -5.19 -7.66 10.57
C LYS A 61 -4.27 -8.86 10.40
N VAL A 62 -3.24 -8.76 9.56
CA VAL A 62 -2.22 -9.81 9.38
C VAL A 62 -0.98 -9.63 10.28
N GLY A 63 -1.07 -8.81 11.34
CA GLY A 63 -0.02 -8.66 12.35
C GLY A 63 1.09 -7.65 12.00
N ILE A 64 0.93 -6.85 10.94
CA ILE A 64 1.87 -5.81 10.55
C ILE A 64 1.44 -4.45 11.14
N ALA A 65 1.93 -4.14 12.33
CA ALA A 65 1.61 -2.88 13.04
C ALA A 65 2.20 -1.58 12.42
N MET A 66 2.92 -1.65 11.30
CA MET A 66 3.50 -0.47 10.61
C MET A 66 4.34 0.50 11.48
N LYS A 67 5.01 0.00 12.54
CA LYS A 67 5.78 0.83 13.50
C LYS A 67 6.83 1.76 12.86
N SER A 68 7.38 1.36 11.72
CA SER A 68 8.39 2.14 10.99
C SER A 68 7.79 3.25 10.12
N PHE A 69 6.47 3.29 9.91
CA PHE A 69 5.79 4.37 9.20
C PHE A 69 5.79 5.64 10.06
N SER A 70 6.80 6.48 9.84
CA SER A 70 7.10 7.68 10.63
C SER A 70 7.91 8.67 9.79
N GLN A 71 7.87 9.95 10.16
CA GLN A 71 8.62 11.01 9.46
C GLN A 71 10.15 10.80 9.49
N LYS A 72 10.66 9.97 10.41
CA LYS A 72 12.08 9.59 10.48
C LYS A 72 12.51 8.68 9.32
N ARG A 73 11.56 8.01 8.66
CA ARG A 73 11.82 7.02 7.60
C ARG A 73 11.14 7.35 6.27
N VAL A 74 10.00 8.03 6.32
CA VAL A 74 9.21 8.39 5.14
C VAL A 74 9.16 9.90 5.05
N ARG A 75 9.52 10.45 3.89
CA ARG A 75 9.38 11.88 3.63
C ARG A 75 7.91 12.22 3.37
N PRO A 76 7.42 13.40 3.82
CA PRO A 76 6.11 13.88 3.41
C PRO A 76 5.98 13.90 1.89
N MET A 77 4.76 13.64 1.41
CA MET A 77 4.39 13.91 0.03
C MET A 77 4.80 15.35 -0.35
N PRO A 78 5.31 15.60 -1.58
CA PRO A 78 5.65 16.95 -2.03
C PRO A 78 4.53 17.96 -1.75
N GLY A 79 4.90 19.14 -1.24
CA GLY A 79 3.93 20.18 -0.88
C GLY A 79 3.22 19.99 0.47
N LYS A 80 3.46 18.89 1.20
CA LYS A 80 2.91 18.69 2.55
C LYS A 80 3.99 18.88 3.62
N PRO A 81 3.66 19.53 4.76
CA PRO A 81 4.64 19.78 5.83
C PRO A 81 4.97 18.52 6.63
N THR A 82 4.01 17.59 6.73
CA THR A 82 4.13 16.34 7.50
C THR A 82 3.52 15.17 6.74
N ILE A 83 3.90 13.94 7.13
CA ILE A 83 3.27 12.74 6.57
C ILE A 83 1.81 12.65 7.01
N GLY A 84 0.96 12.12 6.14
CA GLY A 84 -0.40 11.72 6.42
C GLY A 84 -0.42 10.46 7.27
N ARG A 85 -0.60 10.63 8.57
CA ARG A 85 -0.55 9.54 9.56
C ARG A 85 -1.60 9.74 10.64
N LEU A 86 -2.31 8.66 10.96
CA LEU A 86 -3.20 8.56 12.12
C LEU A 86 -2.93 7.27 12.90
N LEU A 87 -3.64 7.07 14.01
CA LEU A 87 -3.63 5.83 14.79
C LEU A 87 -5.01 5.19 14.75
N ILE A 88 -5.08 3.91 14.35
CA ILE A 88 -6.26 3.05 14.53
C ILE A 88 -5.83 1.95 15.49
N ASP A 89 -6.57 1.77 16.59
CA ASP A 89 -6.23 0.82 17.67
C ASP A 89 -4.77 0.98 18.17
N GLY A 90 -4.32 2.23 18.29
CA GLY A 90 -2.95 2.57 18.70
C GLY A 90 -1.86 2.23 17.66
N LYS A 91 -2.21 1.77 16.45
CA LYS A 91 -1.26 1.38 15.41
C LYS A 91 -1.13 2.46 14.32
N PRO A 92 0.11 2.80 13.91
CA PRO A 92 0.35 3.69 12.78
C PRO A 92 -0.41 3.29 11.51
N THR A 93 -1.10 4.26 10.93
CA THR A 93 -1.90 4.10 9.71
C THR A 93 -1.56 5.23 8.76
N ALA A 94 -1.27 4.89 7.50
CA ALA A 94 -1.04 5.90 6.48
C ALA A 94 -2.38 6.42 5.94
N THR A 95 -2.44 7.71 5.67
CA THR A 95 -3.63 8.34 5.07
C THR A 95 -3.43 8.74 3.62
N ARG A 96 -2.20 8.61 3.09
CA ARG A 96 -1.87 8.95 1.69
C ARG A 96 -1.23 7.77 0.98
N ALA A 97 -1.69 7.49 -0.25
CA ALA A 97 -1.20 6.39 -1.07
C ALA A 97 0.29 6.54 -1.42
N TYR A 98 0.73 7.74 -1.78
CA TYR A 98 2.14 8.05 -2.09
C TYR A 98 3.07 7.67 -0.93
N GLU A 99 2.79 8.13 0.28
CA GLU A 99 3.64 7.87 1.45
C GLU A 99 3.61 6.40 1.86
N PHE A 100 2.48 5.72 1.67
CA PHE A 100 2.40 4.27 1.85
C PHE A 100 3.32 3.54 0.84
N ALA A 101 3.29 3.93 -0.43
CA ALA A 101 4.16 3.35 -1.45
C ALA A 101 5.64 3.63 -1.17
N GLU A 102 6.00 4.85 -0.78
CA GLU A 102 7.36 5.20 -0.34
C GLU A 102 7.80 4.36 0.87
N TRP A 103 6.89 4.11 1.82
CA TRP A 103 7.18 3.21 2.94
C TRP A 103 7.41 1.77 2.48
N LEU A 104 6.61 1.24 1.54
CA LEU A 104 6.80 -0.10 0.99
C LEU A 104 8.16 -0.26 0.27
N LYS A 105 8.66 0.80 -0.39
CA LYS A 105 9.99 0.80 -1.03
C LYS A 105 11.13 0.49 -0.05
N LEU A 106 10.95 0.85 1.24
CA LEU A 106 11.90 0.53 2.32
C LEU A 106 11.89 -0.95 2.72
N ARG A 107 11.04 -1.77 2.08
CA ARG A 107 10.84 -3.21 2.34
C ARG A 107 10.54 -3.55 3.81
N PRO A 108 9.59 -2.87 4.47
CA PRO A 108 9.28 -3.07 5.87
C PRO A 108 8.43 -4.33 6.15
N VAL A 109 7.92 -4.99 5.10
CA VAL A 109 7.02 -6.15 5.19
C VAL A 109 7.65 -7.35 4.48
N ALA A 110 8.04 -8.37 5.25
CA ALA A 110 8.50 -9.63 4.68
C ALA A 110 7.36 -10.31 3.90
N GLY A 111 7.63 -10.71 2.65
CA GLY A 111 6.63 -11.24 1.72
C GLY A 111 6.22 -10.26 0.62
N VAL A 112 6.43 -8.94 0.83
CA VAL A 112 6.29 -7.92 -0.21
C VAL A 112 7.64 -7.72 -0.89
N LEU A 113 7.70 -7.94 -2.20
CA LEU A 113 8.92 -7.82 -3.00
C LEU A 113 9.19 -6.37 -3.42
N PRO A 114 10.43 -6.04 -3.86
CA PRO A 114 10.74 -4.71 -4.39
C PRO A 114 9.78 -4.29 -5.50
N PRO A 115 9.48 -2.99 -5.64
CA PRO A 115 8.58 -2.51 -6.66
C PRO A 115 9.17 -2.66 -8.06
N GLU A 116 8.28 -2.96 -9.00
CA GLU A 116 8.51 -2.87 -10.43
C GLU A 116 7.80 -1.62 -10.95
N ASN A 117 8.51 -0.81 -11.73
CA ASN A 117 7.88 0.29 -12.47
C ASN A 117 7.18 -0.28 -13.71
N ILE A 118 5.86 -0.27 -13.70
CA ILE A 118 5.02 -0.80 -14.78
C ILE A 118 4.28 0.29 -15.54
N THR A 119 4.67 1.56 -15.34
CA THR A 119 4.06 2.75 -15.95
C THR A 119 3.84 2.56 -17.45
N GLY A 120 2.73 3.12 -17.93
CA GLY A 120 2.32 3.08 -19.32
C GLY A 120 0.93 2.49 -19.51
N PRO A 121 0.34 2.67 -20.70
CA PRO A 121 -1.03 2.25 -20.99
C PRO A 121 -1.22 0.73 -20.92
N ASP A 122 -0.15 -0.04 -21.02
CA ASP A 122 -0.16 -1.51 -20.99
C ASP A 122 0.16 -2.12 -19.61
N TRP A 123 0.16 -1.32 -18.54
CA TRP A 123 0.51 -1.75 -17.18
C TRP A 123 -0.26 -3.01 -16.74
N ALA A 124 -1.56 -3.09 -17.05
CA ALA A 124 -2.42 -4.21 -16.63
C ALA A 124 -1.96 -5.53 -17.23
N ARG A 125 -1.44 -5.50 -18.47
CA ARG A 125 -0.87 -6.68 -19.14
C ARG A 125 0.43 -7.13 -18.48
N LYS A 126 1.27 -6.19 -18.01
CA LYS A 126 2.54 -6.49 -17.30
C LYS A 126 2.35 -7.22 -15.97
N VAL A 127 1.17 -7.08 -15.37
CA VAL A 127 0.83 -7.72 -14.08
C VAL A 127 -0.30 -8.75 -14.19
N ALA A 128 -0.77 -9.06 -15.39
CA ALA A 128 -1.79 -10.08 -15.60
C ALA A 128 -1.32 -11.44 -15.05
N GLY A 129 -2.18 -12.12 -14.31
CA GLY A 129 -1.87 -13.40 -13.65
C GLY A 129 -0.92 -13.31 -12.45
N ARG A 130 -0.43 -12.11 -12.09
CA ARG A 130 0.48 -11.89 -10.96
C ARG A 130 -0.26 -11.27 -9.79
N THR A 131 0.16 -11.57 -8.58
CA THR A 131 -0.47 -11.06 -7.35
C THR A 131 0.41 -10.05 -6.64
N GLY A 132 -0.19 -9.00 -6.08
CA GLY A 132 0.58 -7.99 -5.36
C GLY A 132 -0.19 -6.76 -4.94
N ILE A 133 0.54 -5.70 -4.64
CA ILE A 133 0.01 -4.36 -4.35
C ILE A 133 0.30 -3.48 -5.57
N VAL A 134 -0.66 -2.72 -6.07
CA VAL A 134 -0.46 -1.75 -7.15
C VAL A 134 -0.66 -0.35 -6.59
N PHE A 135 0.26 0.55 -6.92
CA PHE A 135 0.19 1.97 -6.63
C PHE A 135 0.14 2.77 -7.94
N PHE A 136 -0.78 3.73 -8.01
CA PHE A 136 -0.95 4.68 -9.10
C PHE A 136 -0.70 6.09 -8.56
N ASP A 137 0.11 6.88 -9.24
CA ASP A 137 0.49 8.24 -8.84
C ASP A 137 0.15 9.29 -9.89
N GLY A 138 -0.25 10.47 -9.42
CA GLY A 138 -0.36 11.69 -10.23
C GLY A 138 -1.35 11.61 -11.39
N TYR A 139 -2.46 10.89 -11.23
CA TYR A 139 -3.50 10.80 -12.27
C TYR A 139 -4.70 11.70 -12.00
N TRP A 140 -4.88 12.27 -10.79
CA TRP A 140 -5.99 13.19 -10.45
C TRP A 140 -5.56 14.34 -9.53
N LEU A 141 -6.38 15.41 -9.51
CA LEU A 141 -6.21 16.62 -8.68
C LEU A 141 -6.51 16.34 -7.21
N GLN A 142 -5.50 16.33 -6.34
CA GLN A 142 -5.68 16.29 -4.89
C GLN A 142 -5.70 17.71 -4.29
N ASP A 143 -6.33 17.89 -3.13
CA ASP A 143 -6.37 19.17 -2.41
C ASP A 143 -4.95 19.72 -2.17
N GLY A 144 -4.70 20.90 -2.75
CA GLY A 144 -3.41 21.59 -2.73
C GLY A 144 -2.54 21.38 -3.98
N ASP A 145 -3.00 20.60 -4.97
CA ASP A 145 -2.34 20.49 -6.27
C ASP A 145 -2.58 21.73 -7.13
N SER A 146 -1.58 22.07 -7.93
CA SER A 146 -1.78 22.92 -9.12
C SER A 146 -2.46 22.10 -10.22
N PRO A 147 -3.30 22.69 -11.08
CA PRO A 147 -3.82 22.04 -12.29
C PRO A 147 -2.77 21.29 -13.11
N ASP A 148 -1.53 21.79 -13.13
CA ASP A 148 -0.42 21.21 -13.90
C ASP A 148 0.41 20.18 -13.10
N ASN A 149 0.16 20.03 -11.79
CA ASN A 149 0.91 19.14 -10.93
C ASN A 149 0.02 18.25 -10.05
N LEU A 150 -0.60 17.26 -10.71
CA LEU A 150 -1.39 16.20 -10.07
C LEU A 150 -0.51 15.33 -9.16
N SER A 151 -0.92 15.14 -7.90
CA SER A 151 -0.33 14.27 -6.88
C SER A 151 -1.31 13.23 -6.32
N GLY A 152 -2.56 13.26 -6.78
CA GLY A 152 -3.58 12.27 -6.42
C GLY A 152 -3.17 10.87 -6.85
N GLY A 153 -3.12 9.95 -5.88
CA GLY A 153 -2.75 8.55 -6.08
C GLY A 153 -3.73 7.54 -5.47
N HIS A 154 -3.60 6.28 -5.87
CA HIS A 154 -4.39 5.15 -5.35
C HIS A 154 -3.48 3.95 -5.09
N ILE A 155 -3.79 3.19 -4.05
CA ILE A 155 -3.05 1.98 -3.70
C ILE A 155 -4.02 0.87 -3.30
N ASP A 156 -3.83 -0.34 -3.84
CA ASP A 156 -4.76 -1.45 -3.63
C ASP A 156 -4.11 -2.81 -3.87
N LEU A 157 -4.76 -3.89 -3.45
CA LEU A 157 -4.33 -5.27 -3.79
C LEU A 157 -4.77 -5.63 -5.21
N TRP A 158 -3.95 -6.38 -5.95
CA TRP A 158 -4.20 -6.89 -7.29
C TRP A 158 -4.07 -8.41 -7.31
N ASN A 159 -5.11 -9.12 -7.76
CA ASN A 159 -5.13 -10.59 -7.76
C ASN A 159 -4.76 -11.26 -9.09
N GLY A 160 -4.12 -10.53 -10.00
CA GLY A 160 -3.83 -11.02 -11.36
C GLY A 160 -4.91 -10.70 -12.38
N ARG A 161 -6.09 -10.23 -11.93
CA ARG A 161 -7.21 -9.89 -12.82
C ARG A 161 -7.93 -8.59 -12.45
N ARG A 162 -8.02 -8.25 -11.16
CA ARG A 162 -8.73 -7.08 -10.63
C ARG A 162 -8.12 -6.60 -9.31
N LEU A 163 -8.47 -5.38 -8.87
CA LEU A 163 -8.14 -4.91 -7.52
C LEU A 163 -9.20 -5.30 -6.47
N THR A 164 -8.97 -4.98 -5.19
CA THR A 164 -9.90 -5.22 -4.08
C THR A 164 -11.05 -4.21 -3.95
N GLY A 165 -10.87 -2.95 -4.35
CA GLY A 165 -11.91 -1.91 -4.31
C GLY A 165 -13.15 -2.16 -5.20
N PHE A 166 -13.20 -3.30 -5.89
CA PHE A 166 -14.23 -3.68 -6.85
C PHE A 166 -15.52 -4.22 -6.21
N ALA A 167 -15.52 -4.49 -4.90
CA ALA A 167 -16.74 -4.88 -4.17
C ALA A 167 -17.69 -3.70 -3.89
N SER A 168 -17.23 -2.44 -4.00
CA SER A 168 -18.03 -1.23 -3.76
C SER A 168 -18.54 -0.55 -5.05
N GLY A 169 -18.73 -1.29 -6.15
CA GLY A 169 -19.54 -0.84 -7.29
C GLY A 169 -18.83 -0.11 -8.44
N ILE A 170 -17.49 -0.10 -8.50
CA ILE A 170 -16.76 0.52 -9.63
C ILE A 170 -16.12 -0.57 -10.49
N ARG A 171 -16.60 -0.72 -11.74
CA ARG A 171 -16.11 -1.73 -12.70
C ARG A 171 -14.90 -1.19 -13.48
N ILE A 172 -13.83 -1.99 -13.53
CA ILE A 172 -12.74 -1.87 -14.51
C ILE A 172 -12.64 -3.22 -15.25
N SER A 173 -13.44 -3.44 -16.29
CA SER A 173 -13.11 -4.37 -17.38
C SER A 173 -12.06 -3.76 -18.31
N TRP A 174 -10.87 -4.36 -18.39
CA TRP A 174 -9.93 -4.50 -19.54
C TRP A 174 -9.80 -3.39 -20.63
N ASN A 175 -10.31 -2.18 -20.43
CA ASN A 175 -10.28 -1.06 -21.38
C ASN A 175 -10.84 0.26 -20.81
N ILE A 176 -10.55 0.66 -19.55
CA ILE A 176 -11.41 1.63 -18.85
C ILE A 176 -10.79 2.97 -18.50
N VAL A 177 -11.20 3.95 -19.31
CA VAL A 177 -11.59 5.31 -18.94
C VAL A 177 -12.86 5.26 -18.09
N ILE A 178 -12.92 5.99 -16.97
CA ILE A 178 -14.18 6.31 -16.28
C ILE A 178 -14.44 7.81 -16.46
N ALA A 179 -15.30 8.16 -17.41
CA ALA A 179 -15.72 9.54 -17.58
C ALA A 179 -16.43 10.03 -16.30
N GLY A 180 -15.92 11.12 -15.72
CA GLY A 180 -16.61 11.89 -14.68
C GLY A 180 -16.27 11.59 -13.21
N PHE A 181 -15.58 10.49 -12.88
CA PHE A 181 -15.19 10.18 -11.48
C PHE A 181 -13.73 9.76 -11.30
N TRP A 182 -13.10 9.16 -12.31
CA TRP A 182 -11.71 8.71 -12.23
C TRP A 182 -11.04 8.98 -13.57
N SER A 183 -10.15 9.98 -13.60
CA SER A 183 -9.22 10.15 -14.71
C SER A 183 -8.49 8.81 -14.95
N ASP A 184 -8.50 8.41 -16.20
CA ASP A 184 -7.94 7.18 -16.72
C ASP A 184 -6.56 6.89 -16.10
N PHE A 185 -6.45 5.78 -15.36
CA PHE A 185 -5.21 5.35 -14.68
C PHE A 185 -4.02 5.23 -15.64
N ARG A 186 -4.24 5.14 -16.97
CA ARG A 186 -3.19 5.18 -17.99
C ARG A 186 -2.42 6.50 -18.02
N HIS A 187 -2.98 7.59 -17.49
CA HIS A 187 -2.32 8.88 -17.33
C HIS A 187 -1.58 9.04 -16.00
N SER A 188 -1.48 7.97 -15.19
CA SER A 188 -0.64 8.02 -13.99
C SER A 188 0.80 8.33 -14.38
N LYS A 189 1.39 9.35 -13.74
CA LYS A 189 2.81 9.70 -13.88
C LYS A 189 3.70 8.51 -13.53
N THR A 190 3.29 7.75 -12.52
CA THR A 190 3.97 6.53 -12.09
C THR A 190 2.98 5.43 -11.73
N ILE A 191 3.26 4.20 -12.13
CA ILE A 191 2.57 3.00 -11.67
C ILE A 191 3.61 2.01 -11.14
N LEU A 192 3.50 1.65 -9.85
CA LEU A 192 4.38 0.69 -9.20
C LEU A 192 3.60 -0.58 -8.85
N PHE A 193 4.21 -1.73 -9.11
CA PHE A 193 3.71 -3.02 -8.65
C PHE A 193 4.67 -3.62 -7.64
N PHE A 194 4.16 -3.98 -6.47
CA PHE A 194 4.89 -4.69 -5.44
C PHE A 194 4.40 -6.15 -5.43
N PRO A 195 5.13 -7.09 -6.04
CA PRO A 195 4.71 -8.48 -6.05
C PRO A 195 4.62 -9.04 -4.63
N VAL A 196 3.60 -9.86 -4.38
CA VAL A 196 3.42 -10.57 -3.11
C VAL A 196 3.28 -12.05 -3.43
N LYS A 197 4.12 -12.87 -2.80
CA LYS A 197 4.10 -14.33 -2.95
C LYS A 197 2.93 -14.98 -2.23
#